data_AF-A0A9D3YMX2-F1
#
_entry.id   AF-A0A9D3YMX2-F1
#
_cell.length_a   1.000
_cell.length_b   1.000
_cell.length_c   1.000
_cell.angle_alpha   90.00
_cell.angle_beta   90.00
_cell.angle_gamma   90.00
#
_symmetry.space_group_name_H-M   'P 1'
#
loop_
_entity.id
_entity.type
_entity.pdbx_description
1 polymer ?
#
loop_
_entity_poly.entity_id
_entity_poly.type
_entity_poly.pdbx_seq_one_letter_code
_entity_poly.pdbx_strand_id
1 'polypeptide(L)'
;MCPINGGYTTWSSWGTCSVTCASGTWTRSRSCTNPAPQYNGADCTSLGAATETSTCDSGIMCPINGGYTAWSAWGTCSVTCASGTWTRSRSCTNPAPQHKGADCTSLGAATEATACNTGIMCPINGGYTSWSSWGTCSVTCASGIWTRSRSCSNPAPQHKGADCTSLGAATETSSCNTGIMCPSEYARMLILMLIVDKS
;
A
#
# COMPACT_ATOMS: atom_id res chain seq x y z
N MET A 1 -2.70 -35.24 -84.54
CA MET A 1 -2.80 -35.68 -83.13
C MET A 1 -4.07 -35.07 -82.55
N CYS A 2 -4.87 -35.81 -81.80
CA CYS A 2 -6.14 -35.31 -81.24
C CYS A 2 -5.89 -34.61 -79.89
N PRO A 3 -6.52 -33.46 -79.61
CA PRO A 3 -6.44 -32.81 -78.30
C PRO A 3 -6.90 -33.72 -77.16
N ILE A 4 -6.18 -33.73 -76.04
CA ILE A 4 -6.56 -34.43 -74.81
C ILE A 4 -6.82 -33.36 -73.74
N ASN A 5 -8.07 -33.20 -73.35
CA ASN A 5 -8.45 -32.25 -72.30
C ASN A 5 -8.01 -32.77 -70.92
N GLY A 6 -7.54 -31.87 -70.06
CA GLY A 6 -7.14 -32.22 -68.70
C GLY A 6 -8.32 -32.62 -67.81
N GLY A 7 -8.06 -33.52 -66.87
CA GLY A 7 -8.99 -33.88 -65.81
C GLY A 7 -8.35 -33.73 -64.43
N TYR A 8 -9.17 -33.37 -63.45
CA TYR A 8 -8.72 -33.29 -62.06
C TYR A 8 -8.52 -34.70 -61.46
N THR A 9 -7.51 -34.85 -60.61
CA THR A 9 -7.40 -35.99 -59.68
C THR A 9 -8.56 -36.00 -58.69
N THR A 10 -8.70 -37.09 -57.93
CA THR A 10 -9.52 -37.05 -56.72
C THR A 10 -8.99 -35.98 -55.76
N TRP A 11 -9.90 -35.44 -54.94
CA TRP A 11 -9.52 -34.54 -53.87
C TRP A 11 -8.57 -35.22 -52.89
N SER A 12 -7.58 -34.49 -52.41
CA SER A 12 -6.81 -34.89 -51.23
C SER A 12 -7.71 -34.99 -50.00
N SER A 13 -7.22 -35.66 -48.95
CA SER A 13 -7.76 -35.47 -47.61
C SER A 13 -7.73 -33.99 -47.21
N TRP A 14 -8.65 -33.59 -46.34
CA TRP A 14 -8.59 -32.28 -45.70
C TRP A 14 -7.28 -32.12 -44.91
N GLY A 15 -6.64 -30.97 -45.06
CA GLY A 15 -5.52 -30.58 -44.20
C GLY A 15 -5.96 -30.31 -42.75
N THR A 16 -4.99 -29.97 -41.90
CA THR A 16 -5.27 -29.55 -40.52
C THR A 16 -6.03 -28.22 -40.50
N CYS A 17 -6.76 -27.97 -39.41
CA CYS A 17 -7.36 -26.65 -39.18
C CYS A 17 -6.26 -25.58 -39.12
N SER A 18 -6.52 -24.40 -39.71
CA SER A 18 -5.57 -23.29 -39.75
C SER A 18 -5.29 -22.65 -38.40
N VAL A 19 -6.07 -23.00 -37.38
CA VAL A 19 -5.99 -22.46 -36.02
C VAL A 19 -5.94 -23.59 -35.01
N THR A 20 -5.33 -23.31 -33.86
CA THR A 20 -5.34 -24.20 -32.69
C THR A 20 -6.47 -23.89 -31.72
N CYS A 21 -7.10 -22.72 -31.84
CA CYS A 21 -8.21 -22.25 -31.02
C CYS A 21 -9.28 -21.57 -31.89
N ALA A 22 -10.53 -21.61 -31.44
CA ALA A 22 -11.71 -21.08 -32.11
C ALA A 22 -11.91 -21.67 -33.53
N SER A 23 -12.62 -20.93 -34.37
CA SER A 23 -12.94 -21.33 -35.74
C SER A 23 -11.85 -20.90 -36.70
N GLY A 24 -11.47 -21.80 -37.60
CA GLY A 24 -10.56 -21.55 -38.70
C GLY A 24 -11.00 -22.27 -39.97
N THR A 25 -10.05 -22.59 -40.81
CA THR A 25 -10.31 -23.27 -42.08
C THR A 25 -9.35 -24.44 -42.31
N TRP A 26 -9.87 -25.53 -42.85
CA TRP A 26 -9.05 -26.58 -43.48
C TRP A 26 -9.13 -26.45 -45.00
N THR A 27 -8.10 -26.91 -45.69
CA THR A 27 -8.02 -26.85 -47.15
C THR A 27 -7.69 -28.22 -47.72
N ARG A 28 -8.30 -28.56 -48.85
CA ARG A 28 -7.94 -29.73 -49.68
C ARG A 28 -7.71 -29.30 -51.12
N SER A 29 -6.95 -30.08 -51.86
CA SER A 29 -6.54 -29.75 -53.23
C SER A 29 -6.66 -30.94 -54.18
N ARG A 30 -6.78 -30.64 -55.47
CA ARG A 30 -6.76 -31.61 -56.59
C ARG A 30 -5.92 -31.04 -57.74
N SER A 31 -5.27 -31.91 -58.51
CA SER A 31 -4.33 -31.51 -59.57
C SER A 31 -4.88 -31.86 -60.95
N CYS A 32 -4.60 -31.03 -61.95
CA CYS A 32 -5.05 -31.25 -63.34
C CYS A 32 -4.14 -32.25 -64.08
N THR A 33 -4.10 -33.49 -63.59
CA THR A 33 -3.14 -34.52 -64.07
C THR A 33 -3.80 -35.87 -64.35
N ASN A 34 -5.13 -35.96 -64.33
CA ASN A 34 -5.87 -37.21 -64.54
C ASN A 34 -6.98 -37.07 -65.62
N PRO A 35 -6.63 -37.04 -66.92
CA PRO A 35 -5.27 -36.97 -67.48
C PRO A 35 -4.73 -35.52 -67.50
N ALA A 36 -3.43 -35.33 -67.76
CA ALA A 36 -2.88 -34.00 -68.01
C ALA A 36 -3.26 -33.50 -69.43
N PRO A 37 -3.51 -32.20 -69.65
CA PRO A 37 -3.77 -31.66 -70.98
C PRO A 37 -2.63 -31.95 -71.97
N GLN A 38 -2.95 -32.44 -73.16
CA GLN A 38 -1.97 -32.68 -74.23
C GLN A 38 -2.50 -32.23 -75.59
N TYR A 39 -1.59 -31.94 -76.52
CA TYR A 39 -1.89 -31.59 -77.91
C TYR A 39 -2.91 -30.43 -78.05
N ASN A 40 -2.69 -29.34 -77.31
CA ASN A 40 -3.58 -28.17 -77.21
C ASN A 40 -4.99 -28.48 -76.64
N GLY A 41 -5.13 -29.54 -75.84
CA GLY A 41 -6.35 -29.78 -75.07
C GLY A 41 -6.56 -28.75 -73.96
N ALA A 42 -7.82 -28.55 -73.57
CA ALA A 42 -8.20 -27.58 -72.55
C ALA A 42 -7.65 -27.96 -71.16
N ASP A 43 -7.32 -26.96 -70.35
CA ASP A 43 -6.96 -27.16 -68.95
C ASP A 43 -8.22 -27.38 -68.07
N CYS A 44 -8.01 -27.66 -66.79
CA CYS A 44 -9.09 -27.94 -65.86
C CYS A 44 -9.77 -26.68 -65.30
N THR A 45 -9.42 -25.47 -65.74
CA THR A 45 -9.99 -24.22 -65.18
C THR A 45 -11.51 -24.14 -65.34
N SER A 46 -12.01 -24.70 -66.44
CA SER A 46 -13.45 -24.84 -66.72
C SER A 46 -14.18 -25.86 -65.82
N LEU A 47 -13.44 -26.75 -65.14
CA LEU A 47 -13.98 -27.80 -64.27
C LEU A 47 -14.08 -27.35 -62.79
N GLY A 48 -13.77 -26.08 -62.53
CA GLY A 48 -13.84 -25.44 -61.22
C GLY A 48 -12.48 -25.29 -60.53
N ALA A 49 -12.47 -24.91 -59.26
CA ALA A 49 -11.23 -24.63 -58.54
C ALA A 49 -10.39 -25.88 -58.25
N ALA A 50 -9.07 -25.71 -58.23
CA ALA A 50 -8.12 -26.76 -57.82
C ALA A 50 -8.00 -26.91 -56.29
N THR A 51 -8.55 -25.95 -55.54
CA THR A 51 -8.48 -25.87 -54.08
C THR A 51 -9.88 -25.65 -53.52
N GLU A 52 -10.18 -26.31 -52.42
CA GLU A 52 -11.42 -26.13 -51.68
C GLU A 52 -11.09 -25.86 -50.21
N THR A 53 -11.78 -24.87 -49.65
CA THR A 53 -11.62 -24.46 -48.26
C THR A 53 -12.96 -24.62 -47.55
N SER A 54 -12.92 -25.16 -46.33
CA SER A 54 -14.10 -25.32 -45.50
C SER A 54 -13.78 -24.96 -44.05
N THR A 55 -14.81 -24.61 -43.28
CA THR A 55 -14.68 -24.18 -41.89
C THR A 55 -14.41 -25.37 -40.97
N CYS A 56 -13.53 -25.16 -40.00
CA CYS A 56 -13.30 -26.09 -38.89
C CYS A 56 -13.43 -25.34 -37.56
N ASP A 57 -13.84 -26.06 -36.52
CA ASP A 57 -13.81 -25.61 -35.13
C ASP A 57 -12.78 -26.47 -34.38
N SER A 58 -11.81 -25.82 -33.75
CA SER A 58 -10.80 -26.56 -32.99
C SER A 58 -11.33 -27.10 -31.66
N GLY A 59 -12.52 -26.66 -31.21
CA GLY A 59 -13.12 -27.01 -29.93
C GLY A 59 -12.40 -26.40 -28.72
N ILE A 60 -11.40 -25.54 -28.95
CA ILE A 60 -10.59 -24.91 -27.92
C ILE A 60 -10.84 -23.40 -27.94
N MET A 61 -11.23 -22.81 -26.82
CA MET A 61 -11.36 -21.35 -26.71
C MET A 61 -9.98 -20.68 -26.71
N CYS A 62 -9.84 -19.58 -27.44
CA CYS A 62 -8.57 -18.86 -27.52
C CYS A 62 -8.21 -18.17 -26.18
N PRO A 63 -6.92 -18.17 -25.78
CA PRO A 63 -6.47 -17.42 -24.63
C PRO A 63 -6.82 -15.93 -24.75
N ILE A 64 -7.38 -15.36 -23.68
CA ILE A 64 -7.62 -13.92 -23.55
C ILE A 64 -6.70 -13.41 -22.46
N ASN A 65 -5.70 -12.63 -22.84
CA ASN A 65 -4.75 -12.04 -21.90
C ASN A 65 -5.43 -10.91 -21.12
N GLY A 66 -5.14 -10.84 -19.83
CA GLY A 66 -5.65 -9.79 -18.96
C GLY A 66 -5.08 -8.42 -19.31
N GLY A 67 -5.89 -7.40 -19.06
CA GLY A 67 -5.49 -6.01 -19.12
C GLY A 67 -5.90 -5.26 -17.86
N TYR A 68 -5.09 -4.28 -17.46
CA TYR A 68 -5.44 -3.42 -16.36
C TYR A 68 -6.55 -2.43 -16.74
N THR A 69 -7.43 -2.12 -15.79
CA THR A 69 -8.29 -0.94 -15.86
C THR A 69 -7.44 0.34 -15.89
N ALA A 70 -8.09 1.47 -16.18
CA ALA A 70 -7.51 2.76 -15.84
C ALA A 70 -7.17 2.81 -14.34
N TRP A 71 -6.17 3.63 -14.00
CA TRP A 71 -5.85 3.92 -12.61
C TRP A 71 -7.04 4.60 -11.92
N SER A 72 -7.26 4.26 -10.65
CA SER A 72 -8.12 5.04 -9.78
C SER A 72 -7.59 6.47 -9.64
N ALA A 73 -8.45 7.37 -9.15
CA ALA A 73 -7.95 8.63 -8.58
C ALA A 73 -6.96 8.33 -7.45
N TRP A 74 -6.05 9.28 -7.21
CA TRP A 74 -5.20 9.25 -6.02
C TRP A 74 -6.05 9.32 -4.75
N GLY A 75 -5.76 8.45 -3.79
CA GLY A 75 -6.34 8.52 -2.45
C GLY A 75 -5.84 9.75 -1.67
N THR A 76 -6.39 9.94 -0.47
CA THR A 76 -5.91 10.98 0.45
C THR A 76 -4.50 10.69 0.95
N CYS A 77 -3.81 11.71 1.47
CA CYS A 77 -2.49 11.53 2.07
C CYS A 77 -2.62 10.59 3.28
N SER A 78 -1.66 9.67 3.46
CA SER A 78 -1.68 8.69 4.54
C SER A 78 -1.60 9.29 5.95
N VAL A 79 -1.29 10.59 6.04
CA VAL A 79 -1.15 11.35 7.28
C VAL A 79 -1.91 12.67 7.15
N THR A 80 -2.26 13.26 8.29
CA THR A 80 -2.91 14.57 8.37
C THR A 80 -1.92 15.70 8.65
N CYS A 81 -0.66 15.37 8.96
CA CYS A 81 0.43 16.30 9.19
C CYS A 81 1.76 15.71 8.67
N ALA A 82 2.72 16.59 8.40
CA ALA A 82 4.01 16.30 7.79
C ALA A 82 3.88 15.62 6.42
N SER A 83 4.83 14.73 6.12
CA SER A 83 4.92 14.00 4.86
C SER A 83 4.32 12.60 5.01
N GLY A 84 3.59 12.17 3.99
CA GLY A 84 3.06 10.81 3.88
C GLY A 84 3.02 10.35 2.44
N THR A 85 2.04 9.52 2.12
CA THR A 85 1.92 8.88 0.80
C THR A 85 0.50 8.97 0.25
N TRP A 86 0.35 9.35 -1.02
CA TRP A 86 -0.85 9.11 -1.82
C TRP A 86 -0.75 7.76 -2.51
N THR A 87 -1.84 7.00 -2.52
CA THR A 87 -1.90 5.68 -3.14
C THR A 87 -3.02 5.64 -4.18
N ARG A 88 -2.78 4.99 -5.31
CA ARG A 88 -3.80 4.66 -6.31
C ARG A 88 -3.66 3.21 -6.74
N SER A 89 -4.72 2.65 -7.31
CA SER A 89 -4.76 1.24 -7.73
C SER A 89 -5.46 1.04 -9.07
N ARG A 90 -5.24 -0.12 -9.68
CA ARG A 90 -5.88 -0.60 -10.91
C ARG A 90 -6.13 -2.10 -10.79
N SER A 91 -7.11 -2.63 -11.54
CA SER A 91 -7.52 -4.03 -11.46
C SER A 91 -7.33 -4.74 -12.79
N CYS A 92 -6.96 -6.03 -12.77
CA CYS A 92 -6.73 -6.83 -13.97
C CYS A 92 -8.06 -7.38 -14.51
N THR A 93 -8.93 -6.49 -14.97
CA THR A 93 -10.31 -6.82 -15.37
C THR A 93 -10.71 -6.19 -16.70
N ASN A 94 -9.78 -5.56 -17.42
CA ASN A 94 -10.04 -4.88 -18.69
C ASN A 94 -9.09 -5.35 -19.83
N PRO A 95 -9.28 -6.57 -20.36
CA PRO A 95 -10.23 -7.60 -19.93
C PRO A 95 -9.67 -8.44 -18.76
N ALA A 96 -10.50 -9.29 -18.16
CA ALA A 96 -10.01 -10.31 -17.24
C ALA A 96 -9.34 -11.47 -18.02
N PRO A 97 -8.24 -12.06 -17.53
CA PRO A 97 -7.64 -13.23 -18.16
C PRO A 97 -8.64 -14.40 -18.28
N GLN A 98 -8.75 -15.00 -19.45
CA GLN A 98 -9.60 -16.18 -19.69
C GLN A 98 -8.87 -17.21 -20.54
N HIS A 99 -9.34 -18.46 -20.50
CA HIS A 99 -8.84 -19.55 -21.35
C HIS A 99 -7.31 -19.73 -21.31
N LYS A 100 -6.73 -19.64 -20.10
CA LYS A 100 -5.27 -19.68 -19.85
C LYS A 100 -4.47 -18.53 -20.47
N GLY A 101 -5.13 -17.40 -20.75
CA GLY A 101 -4.44 -16.16 -21.08
C GLY A 101 -3.61 -15.64 -19.92
N ALA A 102 -2.58 -14.86 -20.24
CA ALA A 102 -1.65 -14.30 -19.27
C ALA A 102 -2.36 -13.33 -18.31
N ASP A 103 -1.91 -13.28 -17.06
CA ASP A 103 -2.34 -12.25 -16.11
C ASP A 103 -1.63 -10.90 -16.36
N CYS A 104 -1.99 -9.88 -15.57
CA CYS A 104 -1.43 -8.55 -15.73
C CYS A 104 -0.07 -8.36 -15.03
N THR A 105 0.54 -9.40 -14.45
CA THR A 105 1.80 -9.24 -13.67
C THR A 105 2.94 -8.70 -14.52
N SER A 106 2.96 -9.05 -15.80
CA SER A 106 3.93 -8.53 -16.78
C SER A 106 3.71 -7.06 -17.18
N LEU A 107 2.55 -6.48 -16.87
CA LEU A 107 2.17 -5.09 -17.17
C LEU A 107 2.53 -4.11 -16.02
N GLY A 108 3.21 -4.60 -14.98
CA GLY A 108 3.64 -3.84 -13.82
C GLY A 108 2.71 -3.96 -12.62
N ALA A 109 2.95 -3.15 -11.58
CA ALA A 109 2.22 -3.26 -10.32
C ALA A 109 0.74 -2.82 -10.45
N ALA A 110 -0.13 -3.42 -9.63
CA ALA A 110 -1.54 -3.05 -9.50
C ALA A 110 -1.76 -1.83 -8.58
N THR A 111 -0.74 -1.44 -7.82
CA THR A 111 -0.79 -0.35 -6.85
C THR A 111 0.40 0.57 -7.08
N GLU A 112 0.17 1.87 -6.95
CA GLU A 112 1.19 2.89 -7.06
C GLU A 112 1.10 3.84 -5.86
N ALA A 113 2.26 4.24 -5.36
CA ALA A 113 2.41 5.11 -4.19
C ALA A 113 3.36 6.25 -4.53
N THR A 114 3.00 7.47 -4.14
CA THR A 114 3.84 8.66 -4.30
C THR A 114 3.81 9.53 -3.05
N ALA A 115 4.88 10.27 -2.80
CA ALA A 115 4.98 11.13 -1.62
C ALA A 115 3.97 12.29 -1.68
N CYS A 116 3.39 12.62 -0.54
CA CYS A 116 2.58 13.82 -0.32
C CYS A 116 3.12 14.61 0.86
N ASN A 117 2.93 15.92 0.81
CA ASN A 117 3.20 16.82 1.94
C ASN A 117 1.92 17.57 2.25
N THR A 118 1.49 17.48 3.51
CA THR A 118 0.25 18.11 3.98
C THR A 118 0.39 19.62 4.19
N GLY A 119 1.62 20.14 4.26
CA GLY A 119 1.91 21.53 4.65
C GLY A 119 1.63 21.82 6.12
N ILE A 120 1.20 20.83 6.90
CA ILE A 120 0.81 20.97 8.30
C ILE A 120 1.92 20.34 9.15
N MET A 121 2.46 21.06 10.13
CA MET A 121 3.42 20.48 11.07
C MET A 121 2.68 19.62 12.11
N CYS A 122 3.26 18.47 12.47
CA CYS A 122 2.64 17.57 13.43
C CYS A 122 2.68 18.14 14.86
N PRO A 123 1.61 17.95 15.67
CA PRO A 123 1.61 18.34 17.07
C PRO A 123 2.74 17.67 17.85
N ILE A 124 3.48 18.45 18.64
CA ILE A 124 4.49 17.96 19.57
C ILE A 124 3.96 18.22 20.97
N ASN A 125 3.60 17.16 21.68
CA ASN A 125 3.11 17.26 23.06
C ASN A 125 4.26 17.60 24.00
N GLY A 126 4.00 18.47 24.97
CA GLY A 126 4.96 18.84 26.00
C GLY A 126 5.28 17.68 26.93
N GLY A 127 6.53 17.65 27.38
CA GLY A 127 7.00 16.77 28.44
C GLY A 127 7.69 17.59 29.53
N TYR A 128 7.54 17.14 30.77
CA TYR A 128 8.27 17.75 31.87
C TYR A 128 9.76 17.37 31.83
N THR A 129 10.62 18.29 32.23
CA THR A 129 12.00 17.98 32.63
C THR A 129 12.00 17.03 33.83
N SER A 130 13.16 16.44 34.11
CA SER A 130 13.41 15.88 35.43
C SER A 130 13.14 16.91 36.52
N TRP A 131 12.73 16.44 37.69
CA TRP A 131 12.59 17.29 38.87
C TRP A 131 13.93 17.95 39.22
N SER A 132 13.88 19.20 39.67
CA SER A 132 14.99 19.82 40.37
C SER A 132 15.33 19.05 41.64
N SER A 133 16.54 19.26 42.17
CA SER A 133 16.81 18.93 43.57
C SER A 133 15.79 19.62 44.48
N TRP A 134 15.54 19.02 45.65
CA TRP A 134 14.78 19.67 46.70
C TRP A 134 15.45 20.98 47.11
N GLY A 135 14.66 22.05 47.21
CA GLY A 135 15.09 23.31 47.79
C GLY A 135 15.36 23.20 49.30
N THR A 136 15.82 24.29 49.89
CA THR A 136 16.00 24.38 51.35
C THR A 136 14.65 24.32 52.07
N CYS A 137 14.69 23.91 53.34
CA CYS A 137 13.52 23.96 54.21
C CYS A 137 13.02 25.41 54.32
N SER A 138 11.70 25.62 54.27
CA SER A 138 11.07 26.94 54.34
C SER A 138 11.31 27.68 55.66
N VAL A 139 11.82 26.99 56.67
CA VAL A 139 12.13 27.49 58.01
C VAL A 139 13.52 27.04 58.42
N THR A 140 14.12 27.79 59.35
CA THR A 140 15.41 27.45 59.96
C THR A 140 15.29 26.73 61.30
N CYS A 141 14.07 26.61 61.83
CA CYS A 141 13.75 25.91 63.08
C CYS A 141 12.39 25.21 62.98
N ALA A 142 12.20 24.16 63.77
CA ALA A 142 11.05 23.27 63.78
C ALA A 142 10.81 22.60 62.42
N SER A 143 9.53 22.39 62.08
CA SER A 143 9.08 21.74 60.84
C SER A 143 8.69 22.78 59.80
N GLY A 144 9.09 22.54 58.55
CA GLY A 144 8.69 23.35 57.39
C GLY A 144 8.49 22.49 56.16
N ILE A 145 8.65 23.10 54.98
CA ILE A 145 8.44 22.46 53.69
C ILE A 145 9.68 22.68 52.79
N TRP A 146 10.17 21.62 52.15
CA TRP A 146 11.04 21.74 50.97
C TRP A 146 10.19 21.65 49.70
N THR A 147 10.60 22.39 48.67
CA THR A 147 9.89 22.44 47.38
C THR A 147 10.85 22.04 46.27
N ARG A 148 10.36 21.27 45.30
CA ARG A 148 11.05 21.02 44.02
C ARG A 148 10.14 21.36 42.85
N SER A 149 10.73 21.59 41.69
CA SER A 149 10.00 22.01 40.49
C SER A 149 10.50 21.30 39.23
N ARG A 150 9.67 21.29 38.20
CA ARG A 150 9.98 20.80 36.85
C ARG A 150 9.32 21.70 35.81
N SER A 151 9.91 21.80 34.63
CA SER A 151 9.43 22.69 33.56
C SER A 151 8.91 21.90 32.36
N CYS A 152 7.86 22.37 31.70
CA CYS A 152 7.27 21.73 30.52
C CYS A 152 8.07 22.08 29.26
N SER A 153 9.31 21.58 29.18
CA SER A 153 10.26 21.94 28.13
C SER A 153 11.05 20.75 27.59
N ASN A 154 10.67 19.51 27.93
CA ASN A 154 11.35 18.29 27.50
C ASN A 154 10.37 17.27 26.89
N PRO A 155 9.85 17.50 25.67
CA PRO A 155 10.01 18.71 24.85
C PRO A 155 9.03 19.82 25.23
N ALA A 156 9.21 21.03 24.71
CA ALA A 156 8.19 22.08 24.82
C ALA A 156 7.02 21.77 23.86
N PRO A 157 5.75 22.03 24.23
CA PRO A 157 4.63 21.87 23.32
C PRO A 157 4.80 22.73 22.05
N GLN A 158 4.60 22.13 20.87
CA GLN A 158 4.63 22.85 19.58
C GLN A 158 3.48 22.40 18.67
N HIS A 159 3.17 23.22 17.67
CA HIS A 159 2.18 22.91 16.63
C HIS A 159 0.82 22.45 17.18
N LYS A 160 0.34 23.12 18.24
CA LYS A 160 -0.89 22.78 18.97
C LYS A 160 -0.86 21.42 19.69
N GLY A 161 0.34 20.91 20.01
CA GLY A 161 0.49 19.79 20.92
C GLY A 161 0.04 20.13 22.34
N ALA A 162 -0.37 19.11 23.08
CA ALA A 162 -0.86 19.25 24.44
C ALA A 162 0.23 19.78 25.39
N ASP A 163 -0.16 20.58 26.38
CA ASP A 163 0.74 20.98 27.46
C ASP A 163 0.90 19.87 28.50
N CYS A 164 1.76 20.11 29.50
CA CYS A 164 2.06 19.13 30.55
C CYS A 164 1.03 19.08 31.68
N THR A 165 -0.10 19.80 31.59
CA THR A 165 -1.09 19.86 32.67
C THR A 165 -1.67 18.49 33.00
N SER A 166 -1.84 17.64 31.98
CA SER A 166 -2.30 16.25 32.12
C SER A 166 -1.28 15.31 32.77
N LEU A 167 0.00 15.71 32.85
CA LEU A 167 1.11 14.92 33.41
C LEU A 167 1.35 15.22 34.91
N GLY A 168 0.49 16.04 35.52
CA GLY A 168 0.53 16.42 36.93
C GLY A 168 1.16 17.79 37.19
N ALA A 169 1.33 18.13 38.47
CA ALA A 169 1.80 19.45 38.89
C ALA A 169 3.27 19.71 38.48
N ALA A 170 3.58 20.98 38.20
CA ALA A 170 4.95 21.45 37.93
C ALA A 170 5.78 21.66 39.21
N THR A 171 5.13 21.65 40.37
CA THR A 171 5.73 21.90 41.68
C THR A 171 5.30 20.81 42.65
N GLU A 172 6.23 20.36 43.47
CA GLU A 172 6.00 19.38 44.52
C GLU A 172 6.58 19.87 45.83
N THR A 173 5.83 19.65 46.91
CA THR A 173 6.17 20.05 48.27
C THR A 173 6.18 18.83 49.17
N SER A 174 7.12 18.77 50.10
CA SER A 174 7.17 17.73 51.12
C SER A 174 7.63 18.31 52.47
N SER A 175 7.42 17.61 53.57
CA SER A 175 7.79 18.11 54.89
C SER A 175 9.30 17.96 55.15
N CYS A 176 9.87 18.94 55.84
CA CYS A 176 11.23 18.91 56.36
C CYS A 176 11.23 19.22 57.86
N ASN A 177 12.14 18.62 58.61
CA ASN A 177 12.39 18.93 60.01
C ASN A 177 13.85 19.36 60.16
N THR A 178 14.06 20.53 60.74
CA THR A 178 15.39 21.13 60.90
C THR A 178 16.19 20.53 62.07
N GLY A 179 15.55 19.76 62.95
CA GLY A 179 16.14 19.28 64.20
C GLY A 179 16.40 20.38 65.24
N ILE A 180 16.07 21.63 64.92
CA ILE A 180 16.35 22.81 65.74
C ILE A 180 15.03 23.30 66.32
N MET A 181 14.93 23.46 67.64
CA MET A 181 13.74 24.08 68.24
C MET A 181 13.73 25.59 67.97
N CYS A 182 12.56 26.14 67.66
CA CYS A 182 12.45 27.59 67.49
C CYS A 182 12.65 28.32 68.83
N PRO A 183 13.25 29.53 68.83
CA PRO A 183 13.51 30.30 70.06
C PRO A 183 12.27 30.51 70.93
N SER A 184 11.09 30.68 70.32
CA SER A 184 9.81 30.80 71.02
C SER A 184 9.42 29.53 71.77
N GLU A 185 9.69 28.36 71.19
CA GLU A 185 9.41 27.06 71.81
C GLU A 185 10.42 26.74 72.91
N TYR A 186 11.69 27.11 72.71
CA TYR A 186 12.72 27.01 73.74
C TYR A 186 12.40 27.91 74.95
N ALA A 187 11.99 29.15 74.72
CA ALA A 187 11.57 30.08 75.77
C ALA A 187 10.36 29.55 76.55
N ARG A 188 9.37 28.96 75.87
CA ARG A 188 8.22 28.29 76.50
C ARG A 188 8.64 27.10 77.35
N MET A 189 9.54 26.25 76.86
CA MET A 189 10.05 25.09 77.59
C MET A 189 10.81 25.49 78.86
N LEU A 190 11.66 26.52 78.78
CA LEU A 190 12.35 27.08 79.94
C LEU A 190 11.39 27.65 80.99
N ILE A 191 10.36 28.38 80.56
CA ILE A 191 9.34 28.93 81.47
C ILE A 191 8.58 27.77 82.15
N LEU A 192 8.22 26.71 81.43
CA LEU A 192 7.59 25.53 82.03
C LEU A 192 8.51 24.82 83.04
N MET A 193 9.79 24.66 82.75
CA MET A 193 10.76 24.08 83.69
C MET A 193 10.88 24.90 84.98
N LEU A 194 10.91 26.22 84.87
CA LEU A 194 10.95 27.13 86.02
C LEU A 194 9.66 27.13 86.85
N ILE A 195 8.52 26.72 86.27
CA ILE A 195 7.24 26.57 86.98
C ILE A 195 7.19 25.21 87.71
N VAL A 196 7.75 24.16 87.13
CA VAL A 196 7.81 22.81 87.74
C VAL A 196 8.77 22.76 88.94
N ASP A 197 9.90 23.48 88.90
CA ASP A 197 10.85 23.59 90.03
C ASP A 197 10.33 24.42 91.22
N LYS A 198 9.17 25.08 91.09
CA LYS A 198 8.52 25.87 92.15
C LYS A 198 7.25 25.23 92.73
N SER A 199 6.95 23.99 92.37
CA SER A 199 5.77 23.23 92.86
C SER A 199 6.14 22.17 93.88
#